data_AF-A0A1M7T782-F1
#
_entry.id   AF-A0A1M7T782-F1
#
_cell.length_a   1.000
_cell.length_b   1.000
_cell.length_c   1.000
_cell.angle_alpha   90.00
_cell.angle_beta   90.00
_cell.angle_gamma   90.00
#
_symmetry.space_group_name_H-M   'P 1'
#
loop_
_entity.id
_entity.type
_entity.pdbx_description
1 polymer ?
#
loop_
_entity_poly.entity_id
_entity_poly.type
_entity_poly.pdbx_seq_one_letter_code
_entity_poly.pdbx_strand_id
1 'polypeptide(L)'
;MGKSISVITKKRRGRPVTTGKGTLVGVRLLDGPLAVLDAWIAKQKEPDLSRPEAIRRLVEIGLKANVTKRSVSKPGQKARAQELAAKTIDKMLDPAAPSEERAQRRRRLTKGPSEFREDRVDLPKAKTK
;
A
#
# COMPACT_ATOMS: atom_id res chain seq x y z
N MET A 1 45.32 2.54 -23.46
CA MET A 1 44.35 3.36 -24.21
C MET A 1 42.99 3.25 -23.53
N GLY A 2 42.54 4.32 -22.85
CA GLY A 2 41.23 4.34 -22.21
C GLY A 2 40.12 4.43 -23.26
N LYS A 3 39.16 3.51 -23.24
CA LYS A 3 38.01 3.50 -24.16
C LYS A 3 37.15 4.74 -23.90
N SER A 4 36.79 5.47 -24.96
CA SER A 4 35.97 6.67 -24.88
C SER A 4 34.58 6.36 -24.31
N ILE A 5 34.06 7.25 -23.46
CA ILE A 5 32.66 7.21 -23.03
C ILE A 5 31.84 7.72 -24.21
N SER A 6 31.28 6.81 -25.01
CA SER A 6 30.34 7.18 -26.07
C SER A 6 29.13 7.85 -25.44
N VAL A 7 28.91 9.13 -25.73
CA VAL A 7 27.67 9.82 -25.38
C VAL A 7 26.52 9.07 -26.05
N ILE A 8 25.57 8.58 -25.26
CA ILE A 8 24.43 7.76 -25.72
C ILE A 8 23.56 8.51 -26.75
N THR A 9 23.65 9.85 -26.80
CA THR A 9 22.84 10.69 -27.69
C THR A 9 23.69 11.63 -28.55
N LYS A 10 23.52 11.58 -29.87
CA LYS A 10 24.00 12.62 -30.78
C LYS A 10 22.88 13.65 -30.93
N LYS A 11 23.09 14.89 -30.46
CA LYS A 11 22.14 16.00 -30.68
C LYS A 11 22.00 16.20 -32.20
N ARG A 12 20.85 15.84 -32.78
CA ARG A 12 20.52 16.18 -34.16
C ARG A 12 19.79 17.53 -34.16
N ARG A 13 20.34 18.49 -34.89
CA ARG A 13 19.69 19.76 -35.23
C ARG A 13 18.63 19.43 -36.29
N GLY A 14 17.36 19.31 -35.89
CA GLY A 14 16.24 19.17 -36.83
C GLY A 14 15.16 18.17 -36.41
N ARG A 15 14.08 18.72 -35.86
CA ARG A 15 12.66 18.28 -35.79
C ARG A 15 12.10 18.77 -34.43
N PRO A 16 11.00 19.55 -34.41
CA PRO A 16 10.37 19.98 -33.17
C PRO A 16 10.02 18.78 -32.29
N VAL A 17 10.04 18.96 -30.97
CA VAL A 17 9.63 17.93 -30.01
C VAL A 17 8.15 17.62 -30.25
N THR A 18 7.85 16.55 -30.98
CA THR A 18 6.51 15.94 -30.99
C THR A 18 6.27 15.27 -29.62
N THR A 19 5.05 14.81 -29.33
CA THR A 19 4.57 14.19 -28.05
C THR A 19 5.49 13.12 -27.41
N GLY A 20 6.61 12.79 -28.04
CA GLY A 20 7.85 12.44 -27.34
C GLY A 20 8.06 10.94 -27.28
N LYS A 21 9.29 10.48 -27.50
CA LYS A 21 9.70 9.07 -27.37
C LYS A 21 9.77 8.59 -25.90
N GLY A 22 9.17 9.34 -24.97
CA GLY A 22 9.38 9.25 -23.53
C GLY A 22 10.74 9.81 -23.08
N THR A 23 10.95 9.86 -21.76
CA THR A 23 12.24 10.25 -21.15
C THR A 23 13.19 9.05 -21.15
N LEU A 24 14.38 9.22 -21.73
CA LEU A 24 15.43 8.19 -21.69
C LEU A 24 16.03 8.13 -20.29
N VAL A 25 15.99 6.95 -19.68
CA VAL A 25 16.62 6.68 -18.38
C VAL A 25 17.79 5.72 -18.59
N GLY A 26 19.02 6.21 -18.45
CA GLY A 26 20.23 5.39 -18.54
C GLY A 26 20.60 4.83 -17.17
N VAL A 27 20.38 3.54 -16.93
CA VAL A 27 20.69 2.85 -15.67
C VAL A 27 21.81 1.84 -15.89
N ARG A 28 22.76 1.77 -14.95
CA ARG A 28 23.77 0.72 -14.90
C ARG A 28 23.27 -0.39 -13.97
N LEU A 29 23.15 -1.60 -14.50
CA LEU A 29 22.74 -2.79 -13.74
C LEU A 29 23.91 -3.79 -13.72
N LEU A 30 24.04 -4.50 -12.60
CA LEU A 30 24.98 -5.61 -12.45
C LEU A 30 24.44 -6.87 -13.17
N ASP A 31 25.32 -7.85 -13.38
CA ASP A 31 24.98 -9.07 -14.14
C ASP A 31 23.88 -9.91 -13.48
N GLY A 32 23.86 -9.98 -12.15
CA GLY A 32 22.83 -10.73 -11.41
C GLY A 32 21.40 -10.25 -11.74
N PRO A 33 21.06 -8.97 -11.52
CA PRO A 33 19.77 -8.42 -11.90
C PRO A 33 19.43 -8.58 -13.40
N LEU A 34 20.42 -8.45 -14.29
CA LEU A 34 20.23 -8.64 -15.73
C LEU A 34 19.87 -10.10 -16.06
N ALA A 35 20.55 -11.06 -15.45
CA ALA A 35 20.27 -12.49 -15.65
C ALA A 35 18.86 -12.86 -15.18
N VAL A 36 18.40 -12.30 -14.05
CA VAL A 36 17.02 -12.52 -13.59
C VAL A 36 16.00 -11.93 -14.56
N LEU A 37 16.28 -10.73 -15.10
CA LEU A 37 15.41 -10.10 -16.10
C LEU A 37 15.33 -10.92 -17.38
N ASP A 38 16.48 -11.39 -17.90
CA ASP A 38 16.53 -12.21 -19.12
C ASP A 38 15.83 -13.56 -18.92
N ALA A 39 16.00 -14.19 -17.75
CA ALA A 39 15.27 -15.41 -17.41
C ALA A 39 13.76 -15.18 -17.29
N TRP A 40 13.33 -14.00 -16.86
CA TRP A 40 11.92 -13.63 -16.84
C TRP A 40 11.37 -13.39 -18.25
N ILE A 41 12.15 -12.74 -19.14
CA ILE A 41 11.82 -12.53 -20.55
C ILE A 41 11.65 -13.87 -21.27
N ALA A 42 12.60 -14.80 -21.09
CA ALA A 42 12.58 -16.11 -21.73
C ALA A 42 11.36 -16.97 -21.36
N LYS A 43 10.72 -16.69 -20.22
CA LYS A 43 9.49 -17.38 -19.78
C LYS A 43 8.21 -16.80 -20.39
N GLN A 44 8.29 -15.64 -21.05
CA GLN A 44 7.11 -15.04 -21.68
C GLN A 44 6.78 -15.75 -22.98
N LYS A 45 5.49 -15.94 -23.25
CA LYS A 45 4.98 -16.59 -24.49
C LYS A 45 4.94 -15.63 -25.69
N GLU A 46 5.15 -14.33 -25.45
CA GLU A 46 5.17 -13.31 -26.51
C GLU A 46 6.53 -13.30 -27.22
N PRO A 47 6.55 -13.16 -28.55
CA PRO A 47 7.80 -13.07 -29.30
C PRO A 47 8.55 -11.77 -28.97
N ASP A 48 9.86 -11.91 -28.76
CA ASP A 48 10.89 -10.87 -28.69
C ASP A 48 10.62 -9.65 -27.79
N LEU A 49 10.29 -9.91 -26.52
CA LEU A 49 10.18 -8.85 -25.52
C LEU A 49 11.56 -8.22 -25.23
N SER A 50 11.72 -6.93 -25.58
CA SER A 50 12.97 -6.21 -25.32
C SER A 50 13.17 -5.92 -23.83
N ARG A 51 14.43 -5.87 -23.34
CA ARG A 51 14.73 -5.54 -21.93
C ARG A 51 14.06 -4.25 -21.43
N PRO A 52 14.03 -3.13 -22.18
CA PRO A 52 13.34 -1.92 -21.73
C PRO A 52 11.83 -2.10 -21.59
N GLU A 53 11.22 -2.90 -22.46
CA GLU A 53 9.78 -3.20 -22.40
C GLU A 53 9.46 -4.10 -21.20
N ALA A 54 10.27 -5.14 -20.98
CA ALA A 54 10.16 -6.01 -19.81
C ALA A 54 10.21 -5.21 -18.49
N ILE A 55 11.13 -4.26 -18.38
CA ILE A 55 11.24 -3.39 -17.21
C ILE A 55 9.97 -2.55 -17.01
N ARG A 56 9.40 -1.98 -18.08
CA ARG A 56 8.14 -1.20 -17.98
C ARG A 56 7.00 -2.05 -17.44
N ARG A 57 6.81 -3.27 -17.99
CA ARG A 57 5.76 -4.20 -17.54
C ARG A 57 5.96 -4.60 -16.07
N LEU A 58 7.19 -4.91 -15.67
CA LEU A 58 7.50 -5.26 -14.28
C LEU A 58 7.23 -4.09 -13.32
N VAL A 59 7.53 -2.85 -13.72
CA VAL A 59 7.21 -1.66 -12.93
C VAL A 59 5.70 -1.49 -12.78
N GLU A 60 4.93 -1.65 -13.86
CA GLU A 60 3.46 -1.58 -13.81
C GLU A 60 2.87 -2.65 -12.87
N ILE A 61 3.34 -3.89 -12.97
CA ILE A 61 2.93 -5.00 -12.10
C ILE A 61 3.27 -4.70 -10.64
N GLY A 62 4.50 -4.25 -10.37
CA GLY A 62 4.97 -3.93 -9.03
C GLY A 62 4.21 -2.77 -8.37
N LEU A 63 3.85 -1.74 -9.14
CA LEU A 63 3.06 -0.62 -8.65
C LEU A 63 1.60 -1.04 -8.39
N LYS A 64 0.98 -1.79 -9.31
CA LYS A 64 -0.40 -2.28 -9.13
C LYS A 64 -0.55 -3.19 -7.91
N ALA A 65 0.42 -4.08 -7.67
CA ALA A 65 0.41 -4.98 -6.51
C ALA A 65 0.54 -4.24 -5.16
N ASN A 66 1.18 -3.07 -5.13
CA ASN A 66 1.32 -2.27 -3.91
C ASN A 66 0.06 -1.47 -3.58
N VAL A 67 -0.68 -1.01 -4.59
CA VAL A 67 -1.96 -0.31 -4.39
C VAL A 67 -3.00 -1.25 -3.76
N THR A 68 -3.04 -2.52 -4.18
CA THR A 68 -4.02 -3.49 -3.65
C THR A 68 -3.71 -3.94 -2.23
N LYS A 69 -2.43 -3.99 -1.83
CA LYS A 69 -2.06 -4.34 -0.44
C LYS A 69 -2.45 -3.26 0.57
N ARG A 70 -2.42 -1.98 0.18
CA ARG A 70 -2.80 -0.86 1.09
C ARG A 70 -4.31 -0.67 1.22
N SER A 71 -5.12 -1.12 0.27
CA SER A 71 -6.57 -0.87 0.25
C SER A 71 -7.42 -1.87 1.04
N VAL A 72 -6.82 -2.86 1.71
CA VAL A 72 -7.58 -3.87 2.47
C VAL A 72 -7.90 -3.42 3.90
N SER A 73 -8.06 -2.12 4.16
CA SER A 73 -9.00 -1.70 5.20
C SER A 73 -10.42 -1.84 4.63
N LYS A 74 -10.88 -3.08 4.44
CA LYS A 74 -12.23 -3.35 3.95
C LYS A 74 -13.22 -2.78 4.98
N PRO A 75 -14.09 -1.81 4.63
CA PRO A 75 -15.04 -1.22 5.60
C PRO A 75 -15.94 -2.29 6.25
N GLY A 76 -16.19 -3.40 5.54
CA GLY A 76 -16.93 -4.54 6.06
C GLY A 76 -16.23 -5.32 7.18
N GLN A 77 -14.90 -5.29 7.32
CA GLN A 77 -14.23 -5.94 8.45
C GLN A 77 -14.49 -5.20 9.76
N LYS A 78 -14.47 -3.86 9.73
CA LYS A 78 -14.80 -3.03 10.90
C LYS A 78 -16.25 -3.23 11.32
N ALA A 79 -17.19 -3.24 10.37
CA ALA A 79 -18.60 -3.49 10.65
C ALA A 79 -18.84 -4.88 11.25
N ARG A 80 -18.24 -5.93 10.67
CA ARG A 80 -18.32 -7.30 11.20
C ARG A 80 -17.71 -7.42 12.60
N ALA A 81 -16.58 -6.76 12.85
CA ALA A 81 -15.97 -6.73 14.19
C ALA A 81 -16.89 -6.02 15.21
N GLN A 82 -17.55 -4.93 14.83
CA GLN A 82 -18.53 -4.24 15.67
C GLN A 82 -19.76 -5.10 15.98
N GLU A 83 -20.29 -5.81 14.98
CA GLU A 83 -21.43 -6.73 15.16
C GLU A 83 -21.09 -7.90 16.10
N LEU A 84 -19.91 -8.51 15.92
CA LEU A 84 -19.45 -9.59 16.79
C LEU A 84 -19.26 -9.09 18.23
N ALA A 85 -18.68 -7.90 18.41
CA ALA A 85 -18.50 -7.29 19.73
C ALA A 85 -19.85 -6.92 20.39
N ALA A 86 -20.83 -6.45 19.61
CA ALA A 86 -22.17 -6.16 20.14
C ALA A 86 -22.83 -7.43 20.68
N LYS A 87 -22.83 -8.51 19.89
CA LYS A 87 -23.43 -9.81 20.26
C LYS A 87 -22.76 -10.45 21.49
N THR A 88 -21.43 -10.36 21.61
CA THR A 88 -20.74 -10.90 22.80
C THR A 88 -21.06 -10.10 24.06
N ILE A 89 -21.15 -8.77 23.97
CA ILE A 89 -21.55 -7.93 25.10
C ILE A 89 -22.97 -8.25 25.56
N ASP A 90 -23.91 -8.46 24.62
CA ASP A 90 -25.29 -8.79 24.96
C ASP A 90 -25.40 -10.17 25.63
N LYS A 91 -24.53 -11.12 25.26
CA LYS A 91 -24.43 -12.46 25.91
C LYS A 91 -23.79 -12.41 27.31
N MET A 92 -22.89 -11.46 27.56
CA MET A 92 -22.22 -11.28 28.85
C MET A 92 -23.05 -10.43 29.84
N LEU A 93 -24.12 -9.77 29.40
CA LEU A 93 -24.97 -8.94 30.25
C LEU A 93 -25.98 -9.80 31.02
N ASP A 94 -25.95 -9.67 32.35
CA ASP A 94 -26.87 -10.33 33.28
C ASP A 94 -28.34 -9.95 32.97
N PRO A 95 -29.25 -10.93 32.73
CA PRO A 95 -30.62 -10.70 32.29
C PRO A 95 -31.52 -9.94 33.29
N ALA A 96 -31.12 -9.76 34.55
CA ALA A 96 -31.93 -9.10 35.58
C ALA A 96 -31.81 -7.56 35.67
N ALA A 97 -30.92 -6.90 34.92
CA ALA A 97 -30.66 -5.45 35.08
C ALA A 97 -31.54 -4.52 34.19
N PRO A 98 -31.99 -3.34 34.70
CA PRO A 98 -32.73 -2.33 33.93
C PRO A 98 -31.96 -1.82 32.70
N SER A 99 -32.68 -1.52 31.60
CA SER A 99 -32.09 -1.20 30.29
C SER A 99 -31.23 0.07 30.26
N GLU A 100 -31.53 1.07 31.11
CA GLU A 100 -30.74 2.30 31.22
C GLU A 100 -29.36 2.08 31.84
N GLU A 101 -29.27 1.22 32.86
CA GLU A 101 -27.99 0.88 33.51
C GLU A 101 -27.10 0.05 32.58
N ARG A 102 -27.70 -0.81 31.74
CA ARG A 102 -26.99 -1.56 30.71
C ARG A 102 -26.36 -0.61 29.70
N ALA A 103 -27.08 0.43 29.25
CA ALA A 103 -26.55 1.41 28.30
C ALA A 103 -25.40 2.25 28.90
N GLN A 104 -25.51 2.65 30.17
CA GLN A 104 -24.44 3.37 30.86
C GLN A 104 -23.22 2.48 31.10
N ARG A 105 -23.40 1.22 31.51
CA ARG A 105 -22.30 0.23 31.61
C ARG A 105 -21.65 -0.05 30.27
N ARG A 106 -22.43 -0.24 29.19
CA ARG A 106 -21.90 -0.43 27.83
C ARG A 106 -21.04 0.75 27.40
N ARG A 107 -21.50 1.98 27.66
CA ARG A 107 -20.73 3.20 27.40
C ARG A 107 -19.45 3.27 28.24
N ARG A 108 -19.50 2.86 29.51
CA ARG A 108 -18.33 2.83 30.42
C ARG A 108 -17.30 1.75 30.03
N LEU A 109 -17.75 0.59 29.55
CA LEU A 109 -16.89 -0.50 29.06
C LEU A 109 -16.23 -0.17 27.72
N THR A 110 -16.96 0.48 26.79
CA THR A 110 -16.43 0.83 25.46
C THR A 110 -15.60 2.11 25.45
N LYS A 111 -15.95 3.11 26.27
CA LYS A 111 -15.11 4.30 26.48
C LYS A 111 -14.00 4.08 27.51
N GLY A 112 -14.10 3.06 28.36
CA GLY A 112 -13.19 2.86 29.49
C GLY A 112 -13.39 3.93 30.58
N PRO A 113 -12.92 3.69 31.81
CA PRO A 113 -12.87 4.73 32.85
C PRO A 113 -12.05 5.93 32.38
N SER A 114 -12.47 7.14 32.75
CA SER A 114 -11.80 8.39 32.35
C SER A 114 -10.34 8.46 32.79
N GLU A 115 -10.00 7.75 33.86
CA GLU A 115 -8.65 7.61 34.41
C GLU A 115 -7.64 7.07 33.38
N PHE A 116 -8.08 6.21 32.46
CA PHE A 116 -7.21 5.59 31.45
C PHE A 116 -7.19 6.36 30.12
N ARG A 117 -7.78 7.55 30.05
CA ARG A 117 -7.84 8.34 28.81
C ARG A 117 -6.46 8.76 28.31
N GLU A 118 -5.50 8.93 29.21
CA GLU A 118 -4.11 9.30 28.89
C GLU A 118 -3.36 8.18 28.16
N ASP A 119 -3.67 6.91 28.48
CA ASP A 119 -3.04 5.71 27.91
C ASP A 119 -3.68 5.28 26.59
N ARG A 120 -4.84 5.84 26.24
CA ARG A 120 -5.57 5.49 25.01
C ARG A 120 -4.97 6.18 23.79
N VAL A 121 -4.32 5.39 22.93
CA VAL A 121 -3.76 5.85 21.64
C VAL A 121 -4.84 6.37 20.68
N ASP A 122 -6.07 5.85 20.76
CA ASP A 122 -7.16 6.17 19.82
C ASP A 122 -7.92 7.47 20.12
N LEU A 123 -7.68 8.14 21.25
CA LEU A 123 -8.44 9.34 21.66
C LEU A 123 -7.53 10.55 21.85
N PRO A 124 -8.00 11.77 21.54
CA PRO A 124 -7.25 12.98 21.84
C PRO A 124 -7.12 13.14 23.36
N LYS A 125 -5.88 13.38 23.80
CA LYS A 125 -5.53 13.68 25.20
C LYS A 125 -6.36 14.86 25.72
N ALA A 126 -6.70 14.83 27.01
CA ALA A 126 -7.44 15.91 27.62
C ALA A 126 -6.60 17.20 27.53
N LYS A 127 -7.23 18.31 27.12
CA LYS A 127 -6.55 19.60 27.15
C LYS A 127 -6.53 20.09 28.60
N THR A 128 -5.35 20.12 29.20
CA THR A 128 -5.11 20.80 30.48
C THR A 128 -5.43 22.28 30.29
N LYS A 129 -6.22 22.84 31.19
CA LYS A 129 -6.64 24.25 31.18
C LYS A 129 -5.67 25.07 32.02
#